data_AF-V7PNT2-F1
#
_entry.id   AF-V7PNT2-F1
#
_cell.length_a   1.000
_cell.length_b   1.000
_cell.length_c   1.000
_cell.angle_alpha   90.00
_cell.angle_beta   90.00
_cell.angle_gamma   90.00
#
_symmetry.space_group_name_H-M   'P 1'
#
loop_
_entity.id
_entity.type
_entity.pdbx_description
1 polymer ?
#
loop_
_entity_poly.entity_id
_entity_poly.type
_entity_poly.pdbx_seq_one_letter_code
_entity_poly.pdbx_strand_id
1 'polypeptide(L)'
;MNYKMCGRFSTLRLFYPDQSNKTTSFEFQNNGNIKNYCPNQNCNTDLDKINAACLWLLEQTIVNNISDLSNEQLKLYVKTKER
;
A
#
# COMPACT_ATOMS: atom_id res chain seq x y z
N MET A 1 -4.51 16.16 -2.11
CA MET A 1 -3.79 14.96 -1.63
C MET A 1 -3.26 15.24 -0.23
N ASN A 2 -3.53 14.40 0.78
CA ASN A 2 -3.06 14.62 2.17
C ASN A 2 -1.53 14.39 2.25
N TYR A 3 -0.79 15.24 2.96
CA TYR A 3 0.67 15.16 3.09
C TYR A 3 1.16 13.77 3.56
N LYS A 4 0.43 13.12 4.47
CA LYS A 4 0.76 11.76 4.95
C LYS A 4 0.64 10.73 3.82
N MET A 5 -0.36 10.86 2.95
CA MET A 5 -0.54 9.97 1.80
C MET A 5 0.58 10.19 0.78
N CYS A 6 0.91 11.44 0.48
CA CYS A 6 2.03 11.75 -0.40
C CYS A 6 3.35 11.16 0.11
N GLY A 7 3.57 11.21 1.43
CA GLY A 7 4.73 10.59 2.07
C GLY A 7 4.80 9.08 1.84
N ARG A 8 3.69 8.35 2.05
CA ARG A 8 3.63 6.89 1.83
C ARG A 8 3.88 6.48 0.39
N PHE A 9 3.30 7.20 -0.57
CA PHE A 9 3.58 6.98 -1.99
C PHE A 9 5.04 7.28 -2.33
N SER A 10 5.61 8.34 -1.76
CA SER A 10 7.03 8.68 -1.95
C SER A 10 7.94 7.59 -1.40
N THR A 11 7.64 7.05 -0.21
CA THR A 11 8.35 5.90 0.36
C THR A 11 8.27 4.69 -0.55
N LEU A 12 7.06 4.29 -0.98
CA LEU A 12 6.89 3.13 -1.87
C LEU A 12 7.71 3.26 -3.15
N ARG A 13 7.77 4.46 -3.74
CA ARG A 13 8.53 4.72 -4.97
C ARG A 13 10.03 4.48 -4.83
N LEU A 14 10.58 4.53 -3.62
CA LEU A 14 11.99 4.18 -3.36
C LEU A 14 12.25 2.68 -3.53
N PHE A 15 11.25 1.85 -3.30
CA PHE A 15 11.32 0.38 -3.37
C PHE A 15 10.72 -0.18 -4.66
N TYR A 16 9.74 0.53 -5.23
CA TYR A 16 9.05 0.17 -6.47
C TYR A 16 8.80 1.43 -7.33
N PRO A 17 9.78 1.82 -8.16
CA PRO A 17 9.66 3.02 -8.96
C PRO A 17 8.56 2.90 -10.01
N ASP A 18 7.87 4.00 -10.25
CA ASP A 18 6.80 4.14 -11.25
C ASP A 18 7.32 4.15 -12.69
N GLN A 19 8.62 4.38 -12.87
CA GLN A 19 9.30 4.37 -14.16
C GLN A 19 10.11 3.08 -14.30
N SER A 20 9.87 2.34 -15.39
CA SER A 20 10.51 1.06 -15.67
C SER A 20 12.03 1.13 -15.87
N ASN A 21 12.57 2.31 -16.21
CA ASN A 21 13.99 2.55 -16.41
C ASN A 21 14.74 3.00 -15.15
N LYS A 22 14.03 3.20 -14.03
CA LYS A 22 14.66 3.57 -12.76
C LYS A 22 15.02 2.32 -11.98
N THR A 23 16.31 2.18 -11.70
CA THR A 23 16.78 1.22 -10.71
C THR A 23 16.41 1.70 -9.32
N THR A 24 15.83 0.80 -8.54
CA THR A 24 15.63 1.01 -7.10
C THR A 24 16.92 0.68 -6.35
N SER A 25 17.28 1.50 -5.36
CA SER A 25 18.40 1.22 -4.45
C SER A 25 18.02 0.24 -3.33
N PHE A 26 16.74 -0.11 -3.21
CA PHE A 26 16.21 -0.94 -2.13
C PHE A 26 15.46 -2.16 -2.68
N GLU A 27 15.62 -3.29 -2.04
CA GLU A 27 14.83 -4.47 -2.38
C GLU A 27 13.38 -4.24 -1.99
N PHE A 28 12.44 -4.60 -2.88
CA PHE A 28 11.01 -4.42 -2.68
C PHE A 28 10.53 -4.93 -1.31
N GLN A 29 11.00 -6.11 -0.91
CA GLN A 29 10.61 -6.78 0.34
C GLN A 29 11.05 -6.04 1.61
N ASN A 30 12.00 -5.10 1.51
CA ASN A 30 12.50 -4.33 2.64
C ASN A 30 11.62 -3.11 2.96
N ASN A 31 10.52 -2.88 2.21
CA ASN A 31 9.54 -1.83 2.54
C ASN A 31 8.63 -2.26 3.70
N GLY A 32 9.16 -2.25 4.93
CA GLY A 32 8.41 -2.53 6.15
C GLY A 32 7.79 -3.93 6.15
N ASN A 33 6.47 -4.00 6.31
CA ASN A 33 5.69 -5.25 6.30
C ASN A 33 5.14 -5.62 4.91
N ILE A 34 5.58 -4.98 3.82
CA ILE A 34 5.02 -5.23 2.48
C ILE A 34 5.11 -6.71 2.06
N LYS A 35 6.13 -7.43 2.53
CA LYS A 35 6.32 -8.86 2.26
C LYS A 35 5.16 -9.73 2.74
N ASN A 36 4.41 -9.28 3.75
CA ASN A 36 3.26 -10.02 4.28
C ASN A 36 2.08 -10.06 3.29
N TYR A 37 2.08 -9.18 2.29
CA TYR A 37 1.08 -9.16 1.22
C TYR A 37 1.53 -9.91 -0.04
N CYS A 38 2.72 -10.51 -0.02
CA CYS A 38 3.24 -11.33 -1.12
C CYS A 38 2.81 -12.80 -0.96
N PRO A 39 2.55 -13.53 -2.07
CA PRO A 39 2.39 -14.98 -2.04
C PRO A 39 3.63 -15.66 -1.44
N ASN A 40 3.46 -16.55 -0.46
CA ASN A 40 4.59 -17.20 0.25
C ASN A 40 5.63 -16.21 0.81
N GLN A 41 5.21 -14.97 1.12
CA GLN A 41 6.08 -13.86 1.52
C GLN A 41 7.14 -13.49 0.47
N ASN A 42 6.95 -13.92 -0.78
CA ASN A 42 7.88 -13.73 -1.87
C ASN A 42 7.23 -13.02 -3.06
N CYS A 43 7.69 -11.81 -3.38
CA CYS A 43 7.13 -10.99 -4.47
C CYS A 43 7.99 -11.12 -5.73
N ASN A 44 7.93 -12.29 -6.37
CA ASN A 44 8.81 -12.63 -7.50
C ASN A 44 8.42 -11.91 -8.79
N THR A 45 7.11 -11.85 -9.08
CA THR A 45 6.61 -11.24 -10.31
C THR A 45 6.26 -9.77 -10.08
N ASP A 46 6.20 -8.99 -11.16
CA ASP A 46 5.74 -7.61 -11.07
C ASP A 46 4.27 -7.53 -10.66
N LEU A 47 3.46 -8.54 -11.00
CA LEU A 47 2.08 -8.66 -10.52
C LEU A 47 2.03 -8.83 -8.99
N ASP A 48 2.90 -9.68 -8.43
CA ASP A 48 2.97 -9.86 -6.97
C ASP A 48 3.37 -8.56 -6.28
N LYS A 49 4.36 -7.85 -6.82
CA LYS A 49 4.81 -6.55 -6.29
C LYS A 49 3.71 -5.50 -6.35
N ILE A 50 3.00 -5.38 -7.48
CA ILE A 50 1.89 -4.43 -7.64
C ILE A 50 0.77 -4.75 -6.64
N ASN A 51 0.37 -6.03 -6.53
CA ASN A 51 -0.68 -6.44 -5.60
C ASN A 51 -0.27 -6.16 -4.14
N ALA A 52 0.94 -6.53 -3.75
CA ALA A 52 1.46 -6.28 -2.40
C ALA A 52 1.57 -4.78 -2.11
N ALA A 53 2.04 -3.98 -3.06
CA ALA A 53 2.12 -2.52 -2.93
C ALA A 53 0.75 -1.87 -2.77
N CYS A 54 -0.25 -2.30 -3.54
CA CYS A 54 -1.63 -1.82 -3.40
C CYS A 54 -2.22 -2.16 -2.03
N LEU A 55 -2.06 -3.41 -1.56
CA LEU A 55 -2.56 -3.85 -0.26
C LEU A 55 -1.85 -3.13 0.90
N TRP A 56 -0.53 -2.97 0.81
CA TRP A 56 0.25 -2.21 1.79
C TRP A 56 -0.18 -0.75 1.83
N LEU A 57 -0.32 -0.08 0.67
CA LEU A 57 -0.83 1.29 0.60
C LEU A 57 -2.25 1.40 1.18
N LEU A 58 -3.11 0.42 0.93
CA LEU A 58 -4.48 0.39 1.46
C LEU A 58 -4.47 0.26 2.98
N GLU A 59 -3.65 -0.61 3.56
CA GLU A 59 -3.49 -0.72 5.01
C GLU A 59 -3.00 0.60 5.58
N GLN A 60 -1.93 1.16 5.01
CA GLN A 60 -1.39 2.42 5.47
C GLN A 60 -2.46 3.52 5.40
N THR A 61 -3.20 3.60 4.30
CA THR A 61 -4.20 4.63 3.99
C THR A 61 -5.49 4.47 4.77
N ILE A 62 -5.98 3.26 4.97
CA ILE A 62 -7.29 3.03 5.58
C ILE A 62 -7.11 2.66 7.05
N VAL A 63 -6.30 1.66 7.41
CA VAL A 63 -6.21 1.15 8.80
C VAL A 63 -5.68 2.23 9.76
N ASN A 64 -4.68 3.00 9.37
CA ASN A 64 -4.17 4.10 10.20
C ASN A 64 -5.09 5.33 10.26
N ASN A 65 -6.10 5.43 9.38
CA ASN A 65 -7.16 6.45 9.52
C ASN A 65 -8.41 5.83 10.18
N ILE A 66 -8.59 4.51 10.15
CA ILE A 66 -9.68 3.79 10.85
C ILE A 66 -9.52 3.88 12.36
N SER A 67 -8.29 3.84 12.88
CA SER A 67 -8.05 4.12 14.30
C SER A 67 -8.63 5.48 14.74
N ASP A 68 -8.77 6.42 13.80
CA ASP A 68 -9.36 7.75 14.01
C ASP A 68 -10.85 7.80 13.59
N LEU A 69 -11.40 6.77 12.95
CA LEU A 69 -12.78 6.72 12.45
C LEU A 69 -13.63 5.81 13.33
N SER A 70 -14.69 6.36 13.90
CA SER A 70 -15.69 5.56 14.61
C SER A 70 -16.31 4.51 13.67
N ASN A 71 -16.74 3.37 14.24
CA ASN A 71 -17.38 2.25 13.53
C ASN A 71 -18.57 2.66 12.64
N GLU A 72 -19.17 3.83 12.89
CA GLU A 72 -20.24 4.44 12.09
C GLU A 72 -19.74 4.92 10.71
N GLN A 73 -18.55 5.52 10.65
CA GLN A 73 -17.95 6.01 9.39
C GLN A 73 -17.53 4.85 8.47
N LEU A 74 -17.07 3.75 9.08
CA LEU A 74 -16.76 2.51 8.38
C LEU A 74 -17.98 1.89 7.67
N LYS A 75 -19.13 1.85 8.35
CA LYS A 75 -20.38 1.31 7.79
C LYS A 75 -20.84 2.09 6.56
N LEU A 76 -20.66 3.41 6.56
CA LEU A 76 -21.01 4.26 5.41
C LEU A 76 -20.08 4.05 4.21
N TYR A 77 -18.78 3.85 4.45
CA TYR A 77 -17.81 3.61 3.38
C TYR A 77 -17.97 2.23 2.71
N VAL A 78 -18.31 1.20 3.50
CA VAL A 78 -18.64 -0.13 2.95
C VAL A 78 -19.96 -0.09 2.19
N LYS A 79 -20.98 0.57 2.74
CA LYS A 79 -22.32 0.66 2.13
C LYS A 79 -22.37 1.49 0.85
N THR A 80 -21.43 2.40 0.65
CA THR A 80 -21.29 3.18 -0.60
C THR A 80 -20.61 2.42 -1.72
N LYS A 81 -19.97 1.27 -1.42
CA LYS A 81 -19.32 0.40 -2.42
C LYS A 81 -20.25 -0.69 -2.97
N GLU A 82 -21.41 -0.90 -2.35
CA GLU A 82 -22.46 -1.85 -2.77
C GLU A 82 -23.58 -1.19 -3.60
N ARG A 83 -23.38 0.03 -4.11
CA ARG A 83 -24.30 0.68 -5.04
C ARG A 83 -23.62 0.96 -6.37
#